data_AF-A0A6N6P4C2-F1
#
_entry.id   AF-A0A6N6P4C2-F1
#
_cell.length_a   1.000
_cell.length_b   1.000
_cell.length_c   1.000
_cell.angle_alpha   90.00
_cell.angle_beta   90.00
_cell.angle_gamma   90.00
#
_symmetry.space_group_name_H-M   'P 1'
#
loop_
_entity.id
_entity.type
_entity.pdbx_description
1 polymer ?
#
loop_
_entity_poly.entity_id
_entity_poly.type
_entity_poly.pdbx_seq_one_letter_code
_entity_poly.pdbx_strand_id
1 'polypeptide(L)'
;MIPTETIIIAGPTGAGKTDLSLRLAEALGGEIVGADAFQIYRGIPVLTAQPSAGEQAKIPHHLVGSVDPSEAYDAGRYRREAVPILEAIVARGKCPIVVGGTGLYVKALLGGLNELPSSNPKLRQRWERLSLSELIMRLSELDADAPGMIDLANRRRVERALEIVLLTGKPLAASRTGASP
;
A
#
# COMPACT_ATOMS: atom_id res chain seq x y z
N MET A 1 -12.02 -1.72 10.55
CA MET A 1 -11.87 -0.26 10.41
C MET A 1 -10.64 0.16 11.19
N ILE A 2 -10.01 1.30 10.88
CA ILE A 2 -8.93 1.83 11.74
C ILE A 2 -9.53 2.49 12.99
N PRO A 3 -8.79 2.57 14.11
CA PRO A 3 -9.23 3.30 15.29
C PRO A 3 -9.53 4.77 14.99
N THR A 4 -10.59 5.31 15.57
CA THR A 4 -11.08 6.69 15.35
C THR A 4 -10.09 7.77 15.81
N GLU A 5 -9.19 7.41 16.72
CA GLU A 5 -8.14 8.25 17.30
C GLU A 5 -6.93 8.40 16.35
N THR A 6 -6.92 7.68 15.22
CA THR A 6 -5.80 7.70 14.27
C THR A 6 -5.66 9.04 13.57
N ILE A 7 -4.51 9.67 13.75
CA ILE A 7 -4.14 10.90 13.03
C ILE A 7 -3.35 10.51 11.78
N ILE A 8 -3.72 11.05 10.62
CA ILE A 8 -3.02 10.82 9.35
C ILE A 8 -2.37 12.12 8.88
N ILE A 9 -1.05 12.09 8.71
CA ILE A 9 -0.24 13.17 8.13
C ILE A 9 0.21 12.74 6.73
N ALA A 10 -0.54 13.16 5.72
CA ALA A 10 -0.25 12.90 4.30
C ALA A 10 0.23 14.17 3.59
N GLY A 11 1.09 14.01 2.58
CA GLY A 11 1.58 15.14 1.78
C GLY A 11 2.85 14.81 0.98
N PRO A 12 3.25 15.68 0.03
CA PRO A 12 4.39 15.42 -0.85
C PRO A 12 5.72 15.37 -0.11
N THR A 13 6.76 14.83 -0.74
CA THR A 13 8.14 14.86 -0.23
C THR A 13 8.59 16.30 0.00
N GLY A 14 9.34 16.55 1.08
CA GLY A 14 9.82 17.89 1.43
C GLY A 14 8.82 18.78 2.18
N ALA A 15 7.57 18.34 2.39
CA ALA A 15 6.54 19.14 3.09
C ALA A 15 6.68 19.20 4.62
N GLY A 16 7.79 18.73 5.22
CA GLY A 16 8.00 18.78 6.68
C GLY A 16 7.19 17.78 7.51
N LYS A 17 6.63 16.73 6.89
CA LYS A 17 5.76 15.74 7.57
C LYS A 17 6.43 15.07 8.77
N THR A 18 7.71 14.70 8.63
CA THR A 18 8.47 14.01 9.68
C THR A 18 8.62 14.87 10.93
N ASP A 19 8.98 16.15 10.77
CA ASP A 19 9.11 17.09 11.89
C ASP A 19 7.76 17.26 12.62
N LEU A 20 6.69 17.48 11.84
CA LEU A 20 5.34 17.60 12.38
C LEU A 20 4.93 16.34 13.15
N SER A 21 5.20 15.15 12.61
CA SER A 21 4.81 13.91 13.26
C SER A 21 5.56 13.64 14.55
N LEU A 22 6.85 13.98 14.60
CA LEU A 22 7.66 13.81 15.82
C LEU A 22 7.14 14.72 16.95
N ARG A 23 6.91 16.00 16.64
CA ARG A 23 6.36 16.97 17.60
C ARG A 23 4.97 16.56 18.10
N LEU A 24 4.14 16.04 17.21
CA LEU A 24 2.80 15.57 17.57
C LEU A 24 2.84 14.31 18.44
N ALA A 25 3.71 13.35 18.11
CA ALA A 25 3.89 12.14 18.89
C ALA A 25 4.44 12.45 20.30
N GLU A 26 5.37 13.40 20.42
CA GLU A 26 5.87 13.84 21.73
C GLU A 26 4.76 14.49 22.57
N ALA A 27 3.98 15.40 21.98
CA ALA A 27 2.89 16.09 22.67
C ALA A 27 1.73 15.18 23.10
N LEU A 28 1.42 14.16 22.29
CA LEU A 28 0.26 13.27 22.53
C LEU A 28 0.65 11.93 23.17
N GLY A 29 1.93 11.71 23.46
CA GLY A 29 2.43 10.39 23.85
C GLY A 29 2.10 9.33 22.80
N GLY A 30 2.29 9.66 21.53
CA GLY A 30 1.95 8.84 20.38
C GLY A 30 3.07 7.95 19.86
N GLU A 31 2.70 7.11 18.90
CA GLU A 31 3.62 6.24 18.16
C GLU A 31 3.38 6.43 16.66
N ILE A 32 4.45 6.35 15.85
CA ILE A 32 4.41 6.65 14.42
C ILE A 32 4.31 5.36 13.60
N VAL A 33 3.40 5.33 12.63
CA VAL A 33 3.28 4.26 11.63
C VAL A 33 3.60 4.83 10.25
N GLY A 34 4.68 4.35 9.63
CA GLY A 34 5.10 4.79 8.30
C GLY A 34 4.07 4.44 7.23
N ALA A 35 3.87 5.33 6.26
CA ALA A 35 3.00 5.15 5.09
C ALA A 35 3.75 5.56 3.80
N ASP A 36 4.98 5.09 3.66
CA ASP A 36 5.86 5.40 2.53
C ASP A 36 6.45 4.12 1.92
N ALA A 37 6.23 3.94 0.62
CA ALA A 37 6.61 2.74 -0.11
C ALA A 37 8.12 2.53 -0.24
N PHE A 38 8.95 3.55 0.00
CA PHE A 38 10.40 3.41 0.00
C PHE A 38 10.98 3.30 1.40
N GLN A 39 10.46 4.08 2.37
CA GLN A 39 10.94 4.03 3.76
C GLN A 39 10.68 2.70 4.45
N ILE A 40 9.78 1.88 3.92
CA ILE A 40 9.46 0.58 4.50
C ILE A 40 10.62 -0.43 4.42
N TYR A 41 11.53 -0.28 3.46
CA TYR A 41 12.61 -1.23 3.21
C TYR A 41 13.84 -0.97 4.09
N ARG A 42 14.42 -2.04 4.64
CA ARG A 42 15.64 -1.98 5.46
C ARG A 42 16.89 -1.70 4.61
N GLY A 43 17.94 -1.19 5.25
CA GLY A 43 19.28 -1.07 4.65
C GLY A 43 19.52 0.14 3.75
N ILE A 44 18.50 0.98 3.51
CA ILE A 44 18.61 2.19 2.67
C ILE A 44 18.07 3.48 3.33
N PRO A 45 18.38 3.76 4.63
CA PRO A 45 17.73 4.84 5.37
C PRO A 45 18.02 6.24 4.80
N VAL A 46 19.24 6.49 4.32
CA VAL A 46 19.64 7.80 3.77
C VAL A 46 18.91 8.10 2.46
N LEU A 47 18.86 7.13 1.54
CA LEU A 47 18.24 7.33 0.22
C LEU A 47 16.72 7.49 0.30
N THR A 48 16.11 6.96 1.35
CA THR A 48 14.66 6.98 1.54
C THR A 48 14.22 8.02 2.57
N ALA A 49 15.17 8.80 3.11
CA ALA A 49 14.92 9.79 4.15
C ALA A 49 14.18 9.20 5.37
N GLN A 50 14.54 7.98 5.77
CA GLN A 50 14.01 7.37 7.00
C GLN A 50 14.41 8.23 8.21
N PRO A 51 13.57 8.28 9.25
CA PRO A 51 13.95 8.86 10.53
C PRO A 51 15.28 8.29 11.01
N SER A 52 16.15 9.17 11.52
CA SER A 52 17.43 8.82 12.10
C SER A 52 17.27 7.90 13.32
N ALA A 53 18.33 7.17 13.68
CA ALA A 53 18.33 6.33 14.88
C ALA A 53 18.00 7.12 16.16
N GLY A 54 18.40 8.39 16.24
CA GLY A 54 18.07 9.28 17.37
C GLY A 54 16.57 9.63 17.44
N GLU A 55 15.91 9.82 16.30
CA GLU A 55 14.46 10.05 16.25
C GLU A 55 13.68 8.78 16.58
N GLN A 56 14.11 7.64 16.04
CA GLN A 56 13.49 6.33 16.33
C GLN A 56 13.67 5.89 17.79
N ALA A 57 14.76 6.30 18.46
CA ALA A 57 14.97 6.03 19.87
C ALA A 57 14.05 6.84 20.80
N LYS A 58 13.59 8.01 20.35
CA LYS A 58 12.70 8.89 21.14
C LYS A 58 11.24 8.47 21.01
N ILE A 59 10.81 8.12 19.80
CA ILE A 59 9.41 7.79 19.49
C ILE A 59 9.40 6.47 18.72
N PRO A 60 8.60 5.47 19.14
CA PRO A 60 8.45 4.23 18.39
C PRO A 60 7.98 4.49 16.96
N HIS A 61 8.70 3.93 15.99
CA HIS A 61 8.34 3.95 14.57
C HIS A 61 8.04 2.52 14.10
N HIS A 62 6.88 2.35 13.50
CA HIS A 62 6.40 1.09 12.92
C HIS A 62 6.37 1.19 11.40
N LEU A 63 6.55 0.06 10.71
CA LEU A 63 6.54 -0.02 9.24
C LEU A 63 7.55 0.93 8.55
N VAL A 64 8.70 1.15 9.19
CA VAL A 64 9.85 1.88 8.66
C VAL A 64 11.05 0.95 8.76
N GLY A 65 11.78 0.76 7.66
CA GLY A 65 12.95 -0.13 7.63
C GLY A 65 12.67 -1.58 8.05
N SER A 66 11.44 -2.05 7.85
CA SER A 66 10.92 -3.31 8.41
C SER A 66 10.86 -4.48 7.42
N VAL A 67 11.02 -4.20 6.12
CA VAL A 67 10.85 -5.18 5.03
C VAL A 67 12.18 -5.39 4.31
N ASP A 68 12.48 -6.64 3.92
CA ASP A 68 13.65 -6.91 3.09
C ASP A 68 13.51 -6.34 1.67
N PRO A 69 14.53 -5.68 1.08
CA PRO A 69 14.44 -5.12 -0.27
C PRO A 69 14.12 -6.11 -1.39
N SER A 70 14.32 -7.42 -1.17
CA SER A 70 13.96 -8.46 -2.13
C SER A 70 12.48 -8.87 -2.06
N GLU A 71 11.76 -8.46 -1.02
CA GLU A 71 10.34 -8.78 -0.86
C GLU A 71 9.45 -7.79 -1.61
N ALA A 72 8.41 -8.32 -2.27
CA ALA A 72 7.35 -7.47 -2.80
C ALA A 72 6.48 -6.92 -1.64
N TYR A 73 6.20 -5.62 -1.69
CA TYR A 73 5.33 -4.96 -0.74
C TYR A 73 4.28 -4.09 -1.44
N ASP A 74 3.00 -4.43 -1.24
CA ASP A 74 1.87 -3.74 -1.86
C ASP A 74 0.96 -3.08 -0.82
N ALA A 75 0.03 -2.26 -1.30
CA ALA A 75 -0.90 -1.52 -0.44
C ALA A 75 -1.89 -2.43 0.32
N GLY A 76 -2.15 -3.63 -0.16
CA GLY A 76 -2.97 -4.62 0.55
C GLY A 76 -2.22 -5.22 1.73
N ARG A 77 -0.93 -5.57 1.54
CA ARG A 77 -0.02 -5.99 2.61
C ARG A 77 0.15 -4.88 3.64
N TYR A 78 0.38 -3.65 3.19
CA TYR A 78 0.42 -2.47 4.05
C TYR A 78 -0.78 -2.40 4.99
N ARG A 79 -2.01 -2.45 4.45
CA ARG A 79 -3.24 -2.39 5.26
C ARG A 79 -3.31 -3.54 6.27
N ARG A 80 -3.01 -4.78 5.84
CA ARG A 80 -3.05 -5.96 6.72
C ARG A 80 -2.06 -5.86 7.89
N GLU A 81 -0.91 -5.23 7.69
CA GLU A 81 0.09 -5.06 8.75
C GLU A 81 -0.16 -3.80 9.59
N ALA A 82 -0.58 -2.70 8.96
CA ALA A 82 -0.80 -1.42 9.65
C ALA A 82 -2.02 -1.45 10.59
N VAL A 83 -3.13 -2.08 10.20
CA VAL A 83 -4.35 -2.08 11.02
C VAL A 83 -4.12 -2.69 12.42
N PRO A 84 -3.53 -3.90 12.57
CA PRO A 84 -3.23 -4.46 13.88
C PRO A 84 -2.25 -3.61 14.70
N ILE A 85 -1.30 -2.93 14.05
CA ILE A 85 -0.35 -2.03 14.72
C ILE A 85 -1.10 -0.84 15.33
N LEU A 86 -2.00 -0.21 14.57
CA LEU A 86 -2.81 0.91 15.04
C LEU A 86 -3.68 0.49 16.24
N GLU A 87 -4.34 -0.67 16.15
CA GLU A 87 -5.13 -1.24 17.25
C GLU A 87 -4.27 -1.48 18.49
N ALA A 88 -3.06 -2.03 18.32
CA ALA A 88 -2.14 -2.28 19.42
C ALA A 88 -1.63 -0.99 20.07
N ILE A 89 -1.40 0.08 19.31
CA ILE A 89 -1.03 1.40 19.84
C ILE A 89 -2.16 1.94 20.73
N VAL A 90 -3.40 1.90 20.25
CA VAL A 90 -4.57 2.33 21.03
C VAL A 90 -4.75 1.47 22.28
N ALA A 91 -4.56 0.16 22.19
CA ALA A 91 -4.65 -0.75 23.33
C ALA A 91 -3.62 -0.44 24.44
N ARG A 92 -2.49 0.21 24.10
CA ARG A 92 -1.50 0.72 25.07
C ARG A 92 -1.84 2.10 25.64
N GLY A 93 -2.99 2.68 25.27
CA GLY A 93 -3.38 4.04 25.63
C GLY A 93 -2.54 5.11 24.95
N LYS A 94 -1.99 4.81 23.77
CA LYS A 94 -1.11 5.71 22.99
C LYS A 94 -1.86 6.23 21.76
N CYS A 95 -1.45 7.39 21.25
CA CYS A 95 -2.02 7.98 20.04
C CYS A 95 -1.36 7.42 18.77
N PRO A 96 -2.07 6.71 17.88
CA PRO A 96 -1.51 6.27 16.60
C PRO A 96 -1.43 7.42 15.59
N ILE A 97 -0.24 7.62 15.01
CA ILE A 97 0.03 8.67 14.02
C ILE A 97 0.59 8.04 12.75
N VAL A 98 -0.18 8.05 11.68
CA VAL A 98 0.22 7.54 10.36
C VAL A 98 0.88 8.66 9.56
N VAL A 99 2.07 8.43 9.01
CA VAL A 99 2.85 9.48 8.34
C VAL A 99 3.45 8.95 7.05
N GLY A 100 3.21 9.63 5.92
CA GLY A 100 3.89 9.26 4.67
C GLY A 100 3.37 9.95 3.42
N GLY A 101 4.08 9.75 2.31
CA GLY A 101 3.74 10.32 1.01
C GLY A 101 2.99 9.38 0.08
N THR A 102 2.86 8.08 0.42
CA THR A 102 2.27 7.11 -0.49
C THR A 102 0.75 7.14 -0.39
N GLY A 103 0.11 7.96 -1.24
CA GLY A 103 -1.35 8.12 -1.24
C GLY A 103 -2.12 6.79 -1.41
N LEU A 104 -1.55 5.80 -2.10
CA LEU A 104 -2.18 4.48 -2.24
C LEU A 104 -2.24 3.70 -0.90
N TYR A 105 -1.24 3.85 -0.04
CA TYR A 105 -1.23 3.23 1.30
C TYR A 105 -2.27 3.88 2.20
N VAL A 106 -2.35 5.22 2.19
CA VAL A 106 -3.38 5.96 2.93
C VAL A 106 -4.78 5.58 2.42
N LYS A 107 -4.98 5.51 1.11
CA LYS A 107 -6.25 5.07 0.51
C LYS A 107 -6.61 3.65 0.93
N ALA A 108 -5.65 2.73 0.93
CA ALA A 108 -5.86 1.35 1.41
C ALA A 108 -6.27 1.31 2.87
N LEU A 109 -5.59 2.07 3.71
CA LEU A 109 -5.84 2.12 5.14
C LEU A 109 -7.26 2.62 5.45
N LEU A 110 -7.73 3.63 4.71
CA LEU A 110 -9.08 4.18 4.80
C LEU A 110 -10.17 3.30 4.17
N GLY A 111 -9.85 2.07 3.75
CA GLY A 111 -10.82 1.14 3.16
C GLY A 111 -11.08 1.36 1.67
N GLY A 112 -10.36 2.26 1.01
CA GLY A 112 -10.53 2.57 -0.41
C GLY A 112 -9.91 1.58 -1.40
N LEU A 113 -9.56 0.36 -0.96
CA LEU A 113 -9.09 -0.71 -1.84
C LEU A 113 -10.07 -1.87 -1.84
N ASN A 114 -10.38 -2.32 -3.05
CA ASN A 114 -11.11 -3.57 -3.26
C ASN A 114 -10.29 -4.76 -2.77
N GLU A 115 -10.96 -5.71 -2.13
CA GLU A 115 -10.38 -7.01 -1.79
C GLU A 115 -10.15 -7.81 -3.07
N LEU A 116 -8.95 -7.65 -3.62
CA LEU A 116 -8.50 -8.32 -4.83
C LEU A 116 -7.48 -9.40 -4.49
N PRO A 117 -7.41 -10.50 -5.25
CA PRO A 117 -6.41 -11.54 -5.03
C PRO A 117 -5.00 -10.98 -5.14
N SER A 118 -4.08 -11.48 -4.31
CA SER A 118 -2.66 -11.13 -4.37
C SER A 118 -2.06 -11.42 -5.74
N SER A 119 -1.00 -10.71 -6.10
CA SER A 119 -0.24 -10.97 -7.33
C SER A 119 0.27 -12.42 -7.38
N ASN A 120 0.25 -13.06 -8.54
CA ASN A 120 0.76 -14.41 -8.76
C ASN A 120 2.00 -14.38 -9.68
N PRO A 121 3.21 -14.53 -9.13
CA PRO A 121 4.45 -14.46 -9.89
C PRO A 121 4.53 -15.46 -11.05
N LYS A 122 3.95 -16.66 -10.90
CA LYS A 122 3.95 -17.67 -11.95
C LYS A 122 3.10 -17.24 -13.15
N LEU A 123 2.00 -16.53 -12.92
CA LEU A 123 1.20 -15.97 -14.00
C LEU A 123 1.99 -14.91 -14.76
N ARG A 124 2.61 -13.97 -14.04
CA ARG A 124 3.37 -12.88 -14.64
C ARG A 124 4.58 -13.37 -15.43
N GLN A 125 5.30 -14.37 -14.92
CA GLN A 125 6.42 -14.99 -15.63
C GLN A 125 5.98 -15.59 -16.97
N ARG A 126 4.79 -16.20 -17.05
CA ARG A 126 4.24 -16.72 -18.32
C ARG A 126 3.92 -15.62 -19.32
N TRP A 127 3.70 -14.39 -18.85
CA TRP A 127 3.32 -13.25 -19.67
C TRP A 127 4.50 -12.39 -20.09
N GLU A 128 5.67 -12.50 -19.46
CA GLU A 128 6.87 -11.71 -19.77
C GLU A 128 7.22 -11.73 -21.27
N ARG A 129 7.00 -12.86 -21.93
CA ARG A 129 7.31 -13.04 -23.37
C ARG A 129 6.18 -12.65 -24.32
N LEU A 130 4.99 -12.38 -23.79
CA LEU A 130 3.85 -11.98 -24.61
C LEU A 130 3.93 -10.49 -24.94
N SER A 131 3.52 -10.14 -26.14
CA SER A 131 3.26 -8.76 -26.54
C SER A 131 2.05 -8.19 -25.79
N LEU A 132 1.96 -6.85 -25.74
CA LEU A 132 0.83 -6.17 -25.12
C LEU A 132 -0.49 -6.52 -25.83
N SER A 133 -0.48 -6.64 -27.16
CA SER A 133 -1.66 -7.04 -27.94
C SER A 133 -2.13 -8.46 -27.59
N GLU A 134 -1.22 -9.41 -27.42
CA GLU A 134 -1.58 -10.77 -26.97
C GLU A 134 -2.19 -10.79 -25.57
N LEU A 135 -1.70 -9.93 -24.66
CA LEU A 135 -2.28 -9.80 -23.32
C LEU A 135 -3.68 -9.19 -23.36
N ILE A 136 -3.89 -8.18 -24.20
CA ILE A 136 -5.21 -7.56 -24.40
C ILE A 136 -6.17 -8.58 -25.00
N MET A 137 -5.75 -9.34 -26.01
CA MET A 137 -6.57 -10.39 -26.63
C MET A 137 -7.02 -11.44 -25.60
N ARG A 138 -6.08 -11.94 -24.78
CA ARG A 138 -6.39 -12.90 -23.70
C ARG A 138 -7.32 -12.32 -22.64
N LEU A 139 -7.19 -11.02 -22.33
CA LEU A 139 -8.12 -10.34 -21.43
C LEU A 139 -9.52 -10.29 -22.04
N SER A 140 -9.64 -9.87 -23.30
CA SER A 140 -10.92 -9.79 -24.01
C SER A 140 -11.61 -11.14 -24.17
N GLU A 141 -10.86 -12.23 -24.32
CA GLU A 141 -11.40 -13.60 -24.38
C GLU A 141 -12.08 -14.02 -23.07
N LEU A 142 -11.60 -13.53 -21.93
CA LEU A 142 -12.13 -13.87 -20.60
C LEU A 142 -13.16 -12.86 -20.10
N ASP A 143 -13.01 -11.59 -20.49
CA ASP A 143 -13.87 -10.48 -20.13
C ASP A 143 -13.85 -9.43 -21.25
N ALA A 144 -14.88 -9.46 -22.09
CA ALA A 144 -15.00 -8.58 -23.25
C ALA A 144 -15.13 -7.09 -22.88
N ASP A 145 -15.60 -6.77 -21.67
CA ASP A 145 -15.80 -5.40 -21.22
C ASP A 145 -14.55 -4.80 -20.55
N ALA A 146 -13.68 -5.65 -19.99
CA ALA A 146 -12.49 -5.22 -19.26
C ALA A 146 -11.58 -4.22 -20.02
N PRO A 147 -11.31 -4.37 -21.34
CA PRO A 147 -10.46 -3.44 -22.07
C PRO A 147 -10.96 -1.99 -22.06
N GLY A 148 -12.28 -1.79 -21.98
CA GLY A 148 -12.88 -0.45 -21.88
C GLY A 148 -12.74 0.21 -20.49
N MET A 149 -12.34 -0.56 -19.47
CA MET A 149 -12.27 -0.11 -18.07
C MET A 149 -10.86 0.22 -17.57
N ILE A 150 -9.84 0.03 -18.42
CA ILE A 150 -8.44 0.20 -18.04
C ILE A 150 -7.67 0.94 -19.14
N ASP A 151 -6.53 1.51 -18.76
CA ASP A 151 -5.57 2.04 -19.72
C ASP A 151 -4.78 0.89 -20.34
N LEU A 152 -5.10 0.60 -21.61
CA LEU A 152 -4.52 -0.48 -22.39
C LEU A 152 -3.08 -0.22 -22.83
N ALA A 153 -2.62 1.04 -22.85
CA ALA A 153 -1.21 1.35 -23.14
C ALA A 153 -0.31 0.94 -21.95
N ASN A 154 -0.89 0.84 -20.75
CA ASN A 154 -0.18 0.44 -19.56
C ASN A 154 -0.22 -1.08 -19.37
N ARG A 155 0.86 -1.74 -19.83
CA ARG A 155 1.04 -3.20 -19.68
C ARG A 155 0.75 -3.72 -18.27
N ARG A 156 1.20 -3.03 -17.23
CA ARG A 156 0.98 -3.48 -15.84
C ARG A 156 -0.51 -3.48 -15.47
N ARG A 157 -1.30 -2.54 -16.00
CA ARG A 157 -2.76 -2.51 -15.79
C ARG A 157 -3.45 -3.65 -16.53
N VAL A 158 -3.01 -3.96 -17.76
CA VAL A 158 -3.53 -5.11 -18.53
C VAL A 158 -3.21 -6.43 -17.84
N GLU A 159 -1.94 -6.66 -17.47
CA GLU A 159 -1.52 -7.87 -16.74
C GLU A 159 -2.29 -8.03 -15.42
N ARG A 160 -2.48 -6.94 -14.66
CA ARG A 160 -3.24 -6.98 -13.41
C ARG A 160 -4.71 -7.28 -13.63
N ALA A 161 -5.35 -6.72 -14.65
CA ALA A 161 -6.74 -7.02 -14.99
C ALA A 161 -6.89 -8.50 -15.37
N LEU A 162 -6.01 -9.01 -16.23
CA LEU A 162 -5.98 -10.40 -16.64
C LEU A 162 -5.75 -11.34 -15.44
N GLU A 163 -4.84 -10.99 -14.55
CA GLU A 163 -4.57 -11.71 -13.30
C GLU A 163 -5.79 -11.77 -12.38
N ILE A 164 -6.50 -10.66 -12.20
CA ILE A 164 -7.73 -10.63 -11.40
C ILE A 164 -8.80 -11.52 -12.01
N VAL A 165 -9.09 -11.38 -13.30
CA VAL A 165 -10.13 -12.17 -13.98
C VAL A 165 -9.81 -13.67 -13.89
N LEU A 166 -8.56 -14.07 -14.13
CA LEU A 166 -8.14 -15.46 -14.04
C LEU A 166 -8.20 -16.04 -12.62
N LEU A 167 -7.77 -15.27 -11.60
CA LEU A 167 -7.74 -15.76 -10.22
C LEU A 167 -9.13 -15.77 -9.58
N THR A 168 -10.01 -14.84 -9.97
CA THR A 168 -11.37 -14.74 -9.42
C THR A 168 -12.40 -15.56 -10.20
N GLY A 169 -12.13 -15.86 -11.48
CA GLY A 169 -13.11 -16.46 -12.40
C GLY A 169 -14.30 -15.54 -12.70
N LYS A 170 -14.20 -14.24 -12.41
CA LYS A 170 -15.27 -13.26 -12.53
C LYS A 170 -14.83 -12.08 -13.41
N PRO A 171 -15.77 -11.41 -14.09
CA PRO A 171 -15.49 -10.16 -14.78
C PRO A 171 -14.85 -9.11 -13.86
N LEU A 172 -13.97 -8.28 -14.42
CA LEU A 172 -13.17 -7.29 -13.72
C LEU A 172 -14.04 -6.30 -12.92
N ALA A 173 -15.19 -5.90 -13.47
CA ALA A 173 -16.15 -5.04 -12.78
C ALA A 173 -16.71 -5.70 -11.52
N ALA A 174 -17.12 -6.97 -11.60
CA ALA A 174 -17.65 -7.73 -10.48
C ALA A 174 -16.60 -8.03 -9.40
N SER A 175 -15.32 -8.11 -9.78
CA SER A 175 -14.21 -8.24 -8.83
C SER A 175 -13.81 -6.91 -8.18
N ARG A 176 -14.27 -5.78 -8.72
CA ARG A 176 -14.03 -4.42 -8.18
C ARG A 176 -15.16 -3.90 -7.30
N THR A 177 -16.23 -4.66 -7.09
CA THR A 177 -17.25 -4.33 -6.10
C THR A 177 -16.84 -4.88 -4.74
N GLY A 178 -16.05 -4.11 -3.98
CA GLY A 178 -15.49 -4.59 -2.71
C GLY A 178 -15.04 -3.47 -1.77
N ALA A 179 -15.96 -2.59 -1.39
CA ALA A 179 -16.00 -1.75 -0.18
C ALA A 179 -16.80 -0.48 -0.54
N SER A 180 -18.12 -0.55 -0.46
CA SER A 180 -18.87 0.68 -0.15
C SER A 180 -18.52 1.06 1.30
N PRO A 181 -18.37 2.36 1.59
CA PRO A 181 -18.07 2.84 2.95
C PRO A 181 -19.10 2.34 3.97
#